data_AF-A0A9W3SDI5-F1
#
_entry.id   AF-A0A9W3SDI5-F1
#
_cell.length_a   1.000
_cell.length_b   1.000
_cell.length_c   1.000
_cell.angle_alpha   90.00
_cell.angle_beta   90.00
_cell.angle_gamma   90.00
#
_symmetry.space_group_name_H-M   'P 1'
#
loop_
_entity.id
_entity.type
_entity.pdbx_description
1 polymer ?
#
loop_
_entity_poly.entity_id
_entity_poly.type
_entity_poly.pdbx_seq_one_letter_code
_entity_poly.pdbx_strand_id
1 'polypeptide(L)' 'MFVPWNEGNTVWMEHHLYVCDKNSEELRRHIAFRDYLREHTEVANEYGNLKEELARESKNRSSYIEGKTVFITNILEKIN' A
#
# COMPACT_ATOMS: atom_id res chain seq x y z
N MET A 1 -7.98 1.71 11.91
CA MET A 1 -7.41 2.02 10.59
C MET A 1 -6.03 2.64 10.80
N PHE A 2 -4.96 1.98 10.36
CA PHE A 2 -3.56 2.30 10.69
C PHE A 2 -2.92 3.33 9.73
N VAL A 3 -3.65 4.39 9.38
CA VAL A 3 -3.07 5.48 8.57
C VAL A 3 -2.91 6.68 9.48
N PRO A 4 -1.71 7.28 9.59
CA PRO A 4 -1.52 8.43 10.46
C PRO A 4 -2.37 9.60 9.97
N TRP A 5 -3.25 10.08 10.86
CA TRP A 5 -4.07 11.26 10.64
C TRP A 5 -3.23 12.48 11.02
N ASN A 6 -3.15 13.48 10.13
CA ASN A 6 -2.57 14.77 10.51
C ASN A 6 -3.47 15.43 11.57
N GLU A 7 -2.89 16.21 12.48
CA GLU A 7 -3.56 16.97 13.55
C GLU A 7 -4.55 18.06 13.07
N GLY A 8 -4.81 18.16 11.76
CA GLY A 8 -5.79 19.08 11.19
C GLY A 8 -7.17 18.44 11.05
N ASN A 9 -8.24 19.26 11.01
CA ASN A 9 -9.63 18.86 10.71
C ASN A 9 -9.84 18.32 9.28
N THR A 10 -8.88 17.58 8.73
CA THR A 10 -8.95 17.00 7.39
C THR A 10 -9.78 15.72 7.44
N VAL A 11 -10.98 15.78 6.85
CA VAL A 11 -11.80 14.59 6.60
C VAL A 11 -11.26 13.91 5.33
N TRP A 12 -10.77 12.68 5.47
CA TRP A 12 -10.34 11.87 4.32
C TRP A 12 -11.51 11.11 3.72
N MET A 13 -11.44 10.87 2.41
CA MET A 13 -12.40 10.04 1.69
C MET A 13 -12.34 8.61 2.23
N GLU A 14 -13.49 8.01 2.54
CA GLU A 14 -13.58 6.59 2.91
C GLU A 14 -13.29 5.65 1.74
N HIS A 15 -13.51 6.14 0.52
CA HIS A 15 -13.40 5.38 -0.71
C HIS A 15 -12.40 6.02 -1.67
N HIS A 16 -11.52 5.19 -2.24
CA HIS A 16 -10.62 5.55 -3.31
C HIS A 16 -11.03 4.79 -4.57
N LEU A 17 -11.45 5.50 -5.62
CA LEU A 17 -11.81 4.91 -6.91
C LEU A 17 -10.67 5.13 -7.91
N TYR A 18 -10.17 4.04 -8.48
CA TYR A 18 -9.19 4.07 -9.56
C TYR A 18 -9.90 3.75 -10.88
N VAL A 19 -9.84 4.66 -11.84
CA VAL A 19 -10.32 4.45 -13.21
C VAL A 19 -9.10 4.37 -14.11
N CYS A 20 -8.87 3.19 -14.67
CA CYS A 20 -7.68 2.88 -15.47
C CYS A 20 -8.10 2.31 -16.82
N ASP A 21 -7.29 2.57 -17.86
CA ASP A 21 -7.41 1.85 -19.12
C ASP A 21 -7.15 0.35 -18.91
N LYS A 22 -7.78 -0.51 -19.71
CA LYS A 22 -7.61 -1.97 -19.63
C LYS A 22 -6.15 -2.42 -19.81
N ASN A 23 -5.34 -1.64 -20.51
CA ASN A 23 -3.93 -1.90 -20.77
C ASN A 23 -3.01 -1.07 -19.86
N SER A 24 -3.55 -0.43 -18.81
CA SER A 24 -2.78 0.38 -17.88
C SER A 24 -1.77 -0.49 -17.12
N GLU A 25 -0.50 -0.07 -17.14
CA GLU A 25 0.55 -0.71 -16.36
C GLU A 25 0.27 -0.64 -14.86
N GLU A 26 -0.25 0.49 -14.37
CA GLU A 26 -0.62 0.65 -12.96
C GLU A 26 -1.75 -0.30 -12.54
N LEU A 27 -2.75 -0.49 -13.39
CA LEU A 27 -3.80 -1.49 -13.14
C LEU A 27 -3.21 -2.90 -13.03
N ARG A 28 -2.30 -3.26 -13.95
CA ARG A 28 -1.61 -4.55 -13.92
C ARG A 28 -0.78 -4.72 -12.65
N ARG A 29 -0.03 -3.70 -12.24
CA ARG A 29 0.76 -3.71 -10.99
C ARG A 29 -0.12 -3.90 -9.76
N HIS A 30 -1.25 -3.19 -9.68
CA HIS A 30 -2.19 -3.34 -8.56
C HIS A 30 -2.79 -4.74 -8.47
N ILE A 31 -3.20 -5.31 -9.60
CA ILE A 31 -3.75 -6.67 -9.65
C ILE A 31 -2.68 -7.70 -9.28
N ALA A 32 -1.48 -7.61 -9.86
CA ALA A 32 -0.38 -8.52 -9.60
C ALA A 32 0.02 -8.54 -8.12
N PHE A 33 0.20 -7.36 -7.50
CA PHE A 33 0.53 -7.27 -6.09
C PHE A 33 -0.56 -7.86 -5.19
N ARG A 34 -1.83 -7.56 -5.47
CA ARG A 34 -2.98 -8.09 -4.72
C ARG A 34 -3.04 -9.61 -4.77
N ASP A 35 -2.88 -10.19 -5.94
CA ASP A 35 -3.01 -11.63 -6.13
C ASP A 35 -1.82 -12.36 -5.51
N TYR A 36 -0.61 -11.80 -5.64
CA TYR A 36 0.57 -12.33 -4.94
C TYR A 36 0.39 -12.41 -3.42
N LEU A 37 -0.12 -11.35 -2.79
CA LEU A 37 -0.38 -11.36 -1.34
C LEU A 37 -1.44 -12.39 -0.93
N ARG A 38 -2.41 -12.71 -1.80
CA ARG A 38 -3.43 -13.73 -1.51
C ARG A 38 -2.87 -15.14 -1.56
N GLU A 39 -1.88 -15.36 -2.42
CA GLU A 39 -1.21 -16.65 -2.59
C GLU A 39 -0.09 -16.86 -1.56
N HIS A 40 0.49 -15.79 -1.02
CA HIS A 40 1.64 -15.80 -0.10
C HIS A 40 1.27 -15.15 1.25
N THR A 41 0.68 -15.96 2.14
CA THR A 41 0.15 -15.48 3.42
C THR A 41 1.25 -14.91 4.33
N GLU A 42 2.45 -15.46 4.28
CA GLU A 42 3.62 -14.97 5.00
C GLU A 42 4.02 -13.56 4.57
N VAL A 43 4.01 -13.27 3.27
CA VAL A 43 4.31 -11.93 2.74
C VAL A 43 3.17 -10.96 3.07
N ALA A 44 1.92 -11.42 3.04
CA ALA A 44 0.79 -10.61 3.48
C ALA A 44 0.89 -10.21 4.95
N ASN A 45 1.34 -11.12 5.82
CA ASN A 45 1.59 -10.84 7.23
C ASN A 45 2.75 -9.86 7.40
N GLU A 46 3.86 -10.03 6.68
CA GLU A 46 4.98 -9.09 6.68
C GLU A 46 4.52 -7.68 6.27
N TYR A 47 3.73 -7.58 5.20
CA TYR A 47 3.16 -6.31 4.76
C TYR A 47 2.17 -5.72 5.78
N GLY A 48 1.43 -6.57 6.48
CA GLY A 48 0.57 -6.18 7.61
C GLY A 48 1.38 -5.52 8.73
N ASN A 49 2.41 -6.20 9.21
CA ASN A 49 3.30 -5.73 10.27
C ASN A 49 3.99 -4.41 9.89
N LEU A 50 4.50 -4.32 8.66
CA LEU A 50 5.10 -3.10 8.13
C LEU A 50 4.12 -1.92 8.18
N LYS A 51 2.85 -2.12 7.81
CA LYS A 51 1.84 -1.06 7.90
C LYS A 51 1.59 -0.61 9.33
N GLU A 52 1.62 -1.51 10.30
CA GLU A 52 1.45 -1.17 11.73
C GLU A 52 2.65 -0.43 12.31
N GLU A 53 3.86 -0.82 11.92
CA GLU A 53 5.11 -0.12 12.26
C GLU A 53 5.12 1.29 11.66
N LEU A 54 4.93 1.41 10.34
CA LEU A 54 4.90 2.71 9.68
C LEU A 54 3.81 3.62 10.23
N ALA A 55 2.66 3.08 10.65
CA ALA A 55 1.60 3.88 11.26
C ALA A 55 2.00 4.51 12.59
N ARG A 56 2.87 3.84 13.36
CA ARG A 56 3.39 4.32 14.64
C ARG A 56 4.54 5.31 14.45
N GLU A 57 5.39 5.10 13.45
CA GLU A 57 6.65 5.82 13.31
C GLU A 57 6.59 6.99 12.31
N SER A 58 5.66 6.94 11.36
CA SER A 58 5.54 7.96 10.33
C SER A 58 5.04 9.27 10.90
N LYS A 59 5.79 10.35 10.63
CA LYS A 59 5.42 11.72 11.02
C LYS A 59 4.21 12.24 10.25
N ASN A 60 4.00 11.75 9.03
CA ASN A 60 2.89 12.17 8.17
C ASN A 60 2.52 11.07 7.17
N ARG A 61 1.43 11.30 6.45
CA ARG A 61 0.93 10.34 5.44
C ARG A 61 1.92 10.11 4.29
N SER A 62 2.73 11.11 3.92
CA SER A 62 3.72 10.96 2.84
C SER A 62 4.82 9.98 3.22
N SER A 63 5.39 10.08 4.42
CA SER A 63 6.40 9.13 4.90
C SER A 63 5.83 7.71 5.04
N TYR A 64 4.57 7.61 5.45
CA TYR A 64 3.84 6.33 5.49
C TYR A 64 3.68 5.69 4.10
N ILE A 65 3.35 6.50 3.08
CA ILE A 65 3.23 6.02 1.70
C ILE A 65 4.59 5.57 1.18
N GLU A 66 5.63 6.37 1.37
CA GLU A 66 6.99 6.07 0.91
C GLU A 66 7.54 4.77 1.50
N GLY A 67 7.35 4.55 2.81
CA GLY A 67 7.76 3.30 3.47
C GLY A 67 7.07 2.06 2.88
N LYS A 68 5.80 2.17 2.50
CA LYS A 68 5.10 1.07 1.80
C LYS A 68 5.60 0.88 0.38
N THR A 69 5.95 1.97 -0.33
CA THR A 69 6.38 1.90 -1.73
C THR A 69 7.61 1.01 -1.90
N VAL A 70 8.59 1.10 -1.01
CA VAL A 70 9.80 0.25 -1.04
C VAL A 70 9.43 -1.23 -1.02
N PHE A 71 8.58 -1.63 -0.07
CA PHE A 71 8.12 -3.01 0.04
C PHE A 71 7.35 -3.48 -1.19
N ILE A 72 6.40 -2.68 -1.67
CA ILE A 72 5.55 -3.03 -2.82
C ILE A 72 6.43 -3.22 -4.08
N THR A 73 7.38 -2.32 -4.32
CA THR A 73 8.28 -2.42 -5.47
C THR A 73 9.14 -3.68 -5.41
N ASN A 74 9.72 -4.00 -4.25
CA ASN A 74 10.51 -5.22 -4.07
C ASN A 74 9.71 -6.50 -4.36
N ILE A 75 8.42 -6.52 -3.99
CA ILE A 75 7.54 -7.67 -4.30
C ILE A 75 7.23 -7.71 -5.79
N LEU A 76 6.89 -6.57 -6.41
CA LEU A 76 6.60 -6.51 -7.85
C LEU A 76 7.80 -6.92 -8.71
N GLU A 77 9.03 -6.60 -8.30
CA GLU A 77 10.25 -7.05 -8.98
C GLU A 77 10.47 -8.57 -8.91
N LYS A 78 9.93 -9.26 -7.90
CA LYS A 78 10.00 -10.73 -7.77
C LYS A 78 8.93 -11.46 -8.59
N ILE A 79 7.86 -10.77 -8.97
CA ILE A 79 6.73 -11.34 -9.71
C ILE A 79 6.95 -11.23 -11.23
N ASN A 80 7.74 -10.25 -11.67
CA ASN A 80 8.19 -10.10 -13.06
C ASN A 80 9.28 -11.11 -13.43
#